data_AF-A0A953XAG7-F1
#
_entry.id   AF-A0A953XAG7-F1
#
_cell.length_a   1.000
_cell.length_b   1.000
_cell.length_c   1.000
_cell.angle_alpha   90.00
_cell.angle_beta   90.00
_cell.angle_gamma   90.00
#
_symmetry.space_group_name_H-M   'P 1'
#
loop_
_entity.id
_entity.type
_entity.pdbx_description
1 polymer ?
#
loop_
_entity_poly.entity_id
_entity_poly.type
_entity_poly.pdbx_seq_one_letter_code
_entity_poly.pdbx_strand_id
1 'polypeptide(L)'
;MTFHDFDEGRFQAELGGTIPVKLRETLADGSFRRRVLTPDSSLDGLPDALVDACAAHWTPDRVAEWRAALPDSTPAPLAQAKAEHLAAIRAEAGRRITAVAPDYRQRNVLARSVELLEAAILRGGFDGLTEDEQTEATAARAMWARINPIRQHSDVLEALAAAAPDAATLAAIDVSVGWPEEAPA
;
A
#
# COMPACT_ATOMS: atom_id res chain seq x y z
N MET A 1 12.08 -35.52 1.09
CA MET A 1 11.80 -34.39 0.18
C MET A 1 12.48 -34.73 -1.14
N THR A 2 11.69 -35.08 -2.15
CA THR A 2 12.19 -35.59 -3.44
C THR A 2 11.87 -34.56 -4.51
N PHE A 3 12.89 -34.14 -5.26
CA PHE A 3 12.73 -33.29 -6.42
C PHE A 3 12.69 -34.13 -7.69
N HIS A 4 11.78 -33.78 -8.58
CA HIS A 4 11.66 -34.38 -9.90
C HIS A 4 12.19 -33.38 -10.93
N ASP A 5 13.08 -33.85 -11.79
CA ASP A 5 13.66 -33.05 -12.86
C ASP A 5 12.77 -33.09 -14.10
N PHE A 6 12.60 -31.93 -14.72
CA PHE A 6 11.85 -31.72 -15.95
C PHE A 6 12.69 -30.87 -16.91
N ASP A 7 12.52 -31.11 -18.20
CA ASP A 7 13.20 -30.36 -19.28
C ASP A 7 14.73 -30.31 -19.07
N GLU A 8 15.36 -31.49 -19.03
CA GLU A 8 16.82 -31.64 -18.88
C GLU A 8 17.41 -30.94 -17.62
N GLY A 9 16.62 -30.84 -16.55
CA GLY A 9 17.05 -30.23 -15.29
C GLY A 9 16.89 -28.72 -15.24
N ARG A 10 16.31 -28.10 -16.28
CA ARG A 10 15.91 -26.69 -16.26
C ARG A 10 14.86 -26.42 -15.19
N PHE A 11 13.96 -27.37 -14.93
CA PHE A 11 12.94 -27.26 -13.90
C PHE A 11 13.08 -28.43 -12.90
N GLN A 12 13.11 -28.10 -11.60
CA GLN A 12 13.07 -29.09 -10.53
C GLN A 12 11.85 -28.81 -9.65
N ALA A 13 10.94 -29.78 -9.53
CA ALA A 13 9.72 -29.62 -8.76
C ALA A 13 9.67 -30.59 -7.57
N GLU A 14 9.33 -30.09 -6.39
CA GLU A 14 9.08 -30.92 -5.21
C GLU A 14 7.66 -31.47 -5.27
N LEU A 15 7.50 -32.70 -5.76
CA LEU A 15 6.22 -33.39 -5.86
C LEU A 15 6.12 -34.46 -4.75
N GLY A 16 4.91 -34.69 -4.24
CA GLY A 16 4.66 -35.70 -3.20
C GLY A 16 4.68 -35.19 -1.75
N GLY A 17 4.99 -33.91 -1.54
CA GLY A 17 4.82 -33.23 -0.25
C GLY A 17 3.42 -32.65 -0.05
N THR A 18 3.35 -31.50 0.64
CA THR A 18 2.16 -30.67 0.78
C THR A 18 1.81 -29.98 -0.55
N ILE A 19 0.53 -29.73 -0.83
CA ILE A 19 0.17 -28.59 -1.71
C ILE A 19 0.57 -27.33 -0.93
N PRO A 20 1.37 -26.39 -1.47
CA PRO A 20 1.75 -26.17 -2.88
C PRO A 20 3.07 -26.81 -3.37
N VAL A 21 3.22 -26.96 -4.69
CA VAL A 21 4.43 -27.48 -5.35
C VAL A 21 5.52 -26.42 -5.38
N LYS A 22 6.71 -26.72 -4.86
CA LYS A 22 7.88 -25.83 -4.95
C LYS A 22 8.63 -26.10 -6.23
N LEU A 23 8.73 -25.10 -7.09
CA LEU A 23 9.43 -25.16 -8.37
C LEU A 23 10.72 -24.34 -8.28
N ARG A 24 11.83 -24.93 -8.72
CA ARG A 24 13.07 -24.24 -9.04
C ARG A 24 13.25 -24.25 -10.55
N GLU A 25 13.45 -23.07 -11.13
CA GLU A 25 13.76 -22.91 -12.55
C GLU A 25 15.16 -22.32 -12.71
N THR A 26 16.01 -23.01 -13.48
CA THR A 26 17.34 -22.55 -13.87
C THR A 26 17.22 -21.72 -15.14
N LEU A 27 17.81 -20.52 -15.12
CA LEU A 27 17.81 -19.58 -16.24
C LEU A 27 19.03 -19.81 -17.14
N ALA A 28 19.01 -19.20 -18.34
CA ALA A 28 20.07 -19.37 -19.34
C ALA A 28 21.46 -18.91 -18.86
N ASP A 29 21.52 -18.00 -17.89
CA ASP A 29 22.76 -17.52 -17.27
C ASP A 29 23.26 -18.42 -16.12
N GLY A 30 22.58 -19.53 -15.84
CA GLY A 30 22.88 -20.46 -14.76
C GLY A 30 22.35 -20.02 -13.38
N SER A 31 21.73 -18.84 -13.26
CA SER A 31 21.01 -18.45 -12.05
C SER A 31 19.69 -19.23 -11.92
N PHE A 32 19.02 -19.13 -10.77
CA PHE A 32 17.72 -19.79 -10.60
C PHE A 32 16.69 -18.89 -9.91
N ARG A 33 15.41 -19.08 -10.25
CA ARG A 33 14.27 -18.52 -9.52
C ARG A 33 13.44 -19.63 -8.86
N ARG A 34 12.82 -19.30 -7.73
CA ARG A 34 11.91 -20.20 -7.01
C ARG A 34 10.48 -19.71 -7.17
N ARG A 35 9.57 -20.62 -7.49
CA ARG A 35 8.13 -20.38 -7.57
C ARG A 35 7.42 -21.37 -6.65
N VAL A 36 6.29 -20.93 -6.11
CA VAL A 36 5.36 -21.79 -5.39
C VAL A 36 4.11 -21.88 -6.26
N LEU A 37 3.81 -23.07 -6.77
CA LEU A 37 2.66 -23.33 -7.61
C LEU A 37 1.53 -23.89 -6.76
N THR A 38 0.41 -23.18 -6.74
CA THR A 38 -0.86 -23.62 -6.17
C THR A 38 -1.77 -24.16 -7.28
N PRO A 39 -2.84 -24.90 -6.94
CA PRO A 39 -3.85 -25.33 -7.91
C PRO A 39 -4.48 -24.20 -8.72
N ASP A 40 -4.48 -22.97 -8.19
CA ASP A 40 -5.03 -21.77 -8.84
C ASP A 40 -3.96 -20.94 -9.58
N SER A 41 -2.70 -21.38 -9.59
CA SER A 41 -1.61 -20.69 -10.29
C SER A 41 -1.71 -20.87 -11.80
N SER A 42 -1.42 -19.82 -12.59
CA SER A 42 -1.19 -20.01 -14.02
C SER A 42 0.07 -20.86 -14.25
N LEU A 43 -0.07 -21.85 -15.13
CA LEU A 43 0.99 -22.77 -15.55
C LEU A 43 1.53 -22.44 -16.95
N ASP A 44 1.16 -21.29 -17.51
CA ASP A 44 1.58 -20.90 -18.85
C ASP A 44 3.11 -20.83 -18.97
N GLY A 45 3.63 -21.39 -20.06
CA GLY A 45 5.07 -21.44 -20.32
C GLY A 45 5.87 -22.45 -19.48
N LEU A 46 5.20 -23.32 -18.71
CA LEU A 46 5.84 -24.49 -18.10
C LEU A 46 5.83 -25.69 -19.08
N PRO A 47 6.79 -26.61 -18.99
CA PRO A 47 6.79 -27.81 -19.83
C PRO A 47 5.55 -28.68 -19.59
N ASP A 48 4.98 -29.27 -20.64
CA ASP A 48 3.77 -30.11 -20.56
C ASP A 48 3.93 -31.24 -19.53
N ALA A 49 5.09 -31.89 -19.48
CA ALA A 49 5.38 -32.94 -18.49
C ALA A 49 5.28 -32.45 -17.03
N LEU A 50 5.64 -31.19 -16.76
CA LEU A 50 5.49 -30.58 -15.44
C LEU A 50 4.03 -30.22 -15.16
N VAL A 51 3.30 -29.73 -16.17
CA VAL A 51 1.86 -29.44 -16.08
C VAL A 51 1.08 -30.72 -15.74
N ASP A 52 1.34 -31.80 -16.46
CA ASP A 52 0.74 -33.12 -16.23
C ASP A 52 1.07 -33.66 -14.83
N ALA A 53 2.33 -33.50 -14.40
CA ALA A 53 2.75 -33.92 -13.07
C ALA A 53 2.07 -33.09 -11.95
N CYS A 54 1.85 -31.79 -12.17
CA CYS A 54 1.06 -30.96 -11.25
C CYS A 54 -0.41 -31.40 -11.22
N ALA A 55 -1.02 -31.69 -12.37
CA ALA A 55 -2.39 -32.16 -12.47
C ALA A 55 -2.60 -33.53 -11.77
N ALA A 56 -1.65 -34.46 -11.93
CA ALA A 56 -1.67 -35.74 -11.23
C ALA A 56 -1.44 -35.58 -9.70
N HIS A 57 -0.67 -34.58 -9.28
CA HIS A 57 -0.42 -34.28 -7.88
C HIS A 57 -1.61 -33.59 -7.20
N TRP A 58 -2.29 -32.68 -7.89
CA TRP A 58 -3.43 -31.89 -7.42
C TRP A 58 -4.77 -32.58 -7.68
N THR A 59 -4.95 -33.78 -7.12
CA THR A 59 -6.24 -34.46 -7.18
C THR A 59 -7.33 -33.64 -6.49
N PRO A 60 -8.61 -33.74 -6.90
CA PRO A 60 -9.70 -32.98 -6.29
C PRO A 60 -9.74 -33.08 -4.76
N ASP A 61 -9.57 -34.29 -4.21
CA ASP A 61 -9.58 -34.53 -2.76
C ASP A 61 -8.43 -33.82 -2.06
N ARG A 62 -7.21 -33.89 -2.61
CA ARG A 62 -6.04 -33.21 -2.03
C ARG A 62 -6.19 -31.69 -2.10
N VAL A 63 -6.74 -31.16 -3.20
CA VAL A 63 -7.03 -29.73 -3.33
C VAL A 63 -8.09 -29.31 -2.32
N ALA A 64 -9.12 -30.12 -2.10
CA ALA A 64 -10.16 -29.86 -1.10
C ALA A 64 -9.59 -29.88 0.33
N GLU A 65 -8.80 -30.89 0.68
CA GLU A 65 -8.11 -30.97 1.97
C GLU A 65 -7.17 -29.78 2.20
N TRP A 66 -6.37 -29.43 1.19
CA TRP A 66 -5.49 -28.26 1.25
C TRP A 66 -6.29 -26.97 1.44
N ARG A 67 -7.36 -26.75 0.67
CA ARG A 67 -8.23 -25.57 0.81
C ARG A 67 -8.90 -25.51 2.18
N ALA A 68 -9.35 -26.64 2.72
CA ALA A 68 -9.93 -26.72 4.05
C ALA A 68 -8.90 -26.46 5.17
N ALA A 69 -7.62 -26.77 4.91
CA ALA A 69 -6.51 -26.51 5.82
C ALA A 69 -5.88 -25.11 5.64
N LEU A 70 -6.23 -24.38 4.59
CA LEU A 70 -5.81 -22.98 4.45
C LEU A 70 -6.41 -22.19 5.63
N PRO A 71 -5.60 -21.37 6.32
CA PRO A 71 -6.18 -20.41 7.24
C PRO A 71 -7.18 -19.57 6.45
N ASP A 72 -8.36 -19.37 7.03
CA ASP A 72 -9.38 -18.50 6.46
C ASP A 72 -8.71 -17.18 6.07
N SER A 73 -8.74 -16.85 4.78
CA SER A 73 -8.09 -15.65 4.23
C SER A 73 -8.84 -14.38 4.61
N THR A 74 -9.96 -14.52 5.32
CA THR A 74 -10.57 -13.44 6.08
C THR A 74 -9.49 -12.78 6.95
N PRO A 75 -9.21 -11.47 6.79
CA PRO A 75 -8.27 -10.79 7.66
C PRO A 75 -8.67 -11.07 9.09
N ALA A 76 -7.71 -11.46 9.94
CA ALA A 76 -7.98 -11.64 11.36
C ALA A 76 -8.80 -10.43 11.87
N PRO A 77 -9.80 -10.59 12.75
CA PRO A 77 -10.74 -9.51 13.09
C PRO A 77 -10.07 -8.17 13.44
N LEU A 78 -8.89 -8.21 14.05
CA LEU A 78 -8.08 -7.02 14.34
C LEU A 78 -7.53 -6.31 13.09
N ALA A 79 -7.07 -7.06 12.08
CA ALA A 79 -6.53 -6.50 10.85
C ALA A 79 -7.62 -5.76 10.06
N GLN A 80 -8.84 -6.34 9.98
CA GLN A 80 -9.98 -5.67 9.39
C GLN A 80 -10.36 -4.41 10.19
N ALA A 81 -10.48 -4.52 11.51
CA ALA A 81 -10.79 -3.36 12.36
C ALA A 81 -9.76 -2.24 12.21
N LYS A 82 -8.46 -2.55 12.12
CA LYS A 82 -7.40 -1.57 11.84
C LYS A 82 -7.60 -0.89 10.50
N ALA A 83 -7.92 -1.64 9.44
CA ALA A 83 -8.15 -1.07 8.11
C ALA A 83 -9.34 -0.09 8.12
N GLU A 84 -10.44 -0.46 8.77
CA GLU A 84 -11.63 0.39 8.93
C GLU A 84 -11.31 1.67 9.73
N HIS A 85 -10.54 1.53 10.81
CA HIS A 85 -10.16 2.67 11.66
C HIS A 85 -9.20 3.64 10.94
N LEU A 86 -8.21 3.12 10.22
CA LEU A 86 -7.33 3.93 9.36
C LEU A 86 -8.11 4.67 8.27
N ALA A 87 -9.11 4.02 7.67
CA ALA A 87 -10.00 4.67 6.72
C ALA A 87 -10.79 5.81 7.35
N ALA A 88 -11.29 5.64 8.58
CA ALA A 88 -12.00 6.68 9.32
C ALA A 88 -11.10 7.89 9.65
N ILE A 89 -9.87 7.66 10.10
CA ILE A 89 -8.87 8.73 10.36
C ILE A 89 -8.62 9.56 9.10
N ARG A 90 -8.36 8.88 7.97
CA ARG A 90 -8.09 9.54 6.68
C ARG A 90 -9.31 10.31 6.16
N ALA A 91 -10.52 9.77 6.33
CA ALA A 91 -11.74 10.44 5.94
C ALA A 91 -11.96 11.74 6.73
N GLU A 92 -11.72 11.71 8.03
CA GLU A 92 -11.85 12.90 8.89
C GLU A 92 -10.77 13.95 8.57
N ALA A 93 -9.52 13.54 8.37
CA ALA A 93 -8.45 14.42 7.90
C ALA A 93 -8.84 15.08 6.56
N GLY A 94 -9.32 14.27 5.60
CA GLY A 94 -9.76 14.74 4.28
C GLY A 94 -10.91 15.75 4.37
N ARG A 95 -11.91 15.51 5.23
CA ARG A 95 -13.02 16.43 5.49
C ARG A 95 -12.50 17.79 5.95
N ARG A 96 -11.62 17.80 6.96
CA ARG A 96 -11.06 19.03 7.53
C ARG A 96 -10.15 19.78 6.55
N ILE A 97 -9.30 19.07 5.82
CA ILE A 97 -8.44 19.67 4.77
C ILE A 97 -9.30 20.32 3.68
N THR A 98 -10.38 19.64 3.25
CA THR A 98 -11.31 20.17 2.25
C THR A 98 -12.03 21.43 2.74
N ALA A 99 -12.32 21.53 4.04
CA ALA A 99 -12.87 22.73 4.65
C ALA A 99 -11.88 23.91 4.64
N VAL A 100 -10.57 23.66 4.72
CA VAL A 100 -9.54 24.70 4.55
C VAL A 100 -9.45 25.15 3.09
N ALA A 101 -9.37 24.20 2.17
CA ALA A 101 -9.38 24.47 0.74
C ALA A 101 -9.88 23.24 -0.05
N PRO A 102 -10.79 23.41 -1.02
CA PRO A 102 -11.21 22.29 -1.86
C PRO A 102 -10.06 21.76 -2.72
N ASP A 103 -10.15 20.50 -3.11
CA ASP A 103 -9.15 19.76 -3.88
C ASP A 103 -8.57 20.51 -5.08
N TYR A 104 -9.43 21.12 -5.91
CA TYR A 104 -8.99 21.85 -7.10
C TYR A 104 -8.14 23.07 -6.71
N ARG A 105 -8.47 23.74 -5.61
CA ARG A 105 -7.73 24.91 -5.12
C ARG A 105 -6.37 24.49 -4.59
N GLN A 106 -6.29 23.37 -3.86
CA GLN A 106 -5.01 22.84 -3.38
C GLN A 106 -4.06 22.52 -4.54
N ARG A 107 -4.56 21.86 -5.59
CA ARG A 107 -3.77 21.53 -6.80
C ARG A 107 -3.30 22.79 -7.54
N ASN A 108 -4.19 23.76 -7.73
CA ASN A 108 -3.86 25.02 -8.40
C ASN A 108 -2.82 25.82 -7.61
N VAL A 109 -2.99 25.92 -6.29
CA VAL A 109 -2.03 26.62 -5.43
C VAL A 109 -0.69 25.89 -5.40
N LEU A 110 -0.67 24.55 -5.42
CA LEU A 110 0.59 23.80 -5.50
C LEU A 110 1.34 24.07 -6.81
N ALA A 111 0.64 24.01 -7.95
CA ALA A 111 1.22 24.33 -9.25
C ALA A 111 1.77 25.76 -9.26
N ARG A 112 0.98 26.73 -8.79
CA ARG A 112 1.39 28.13 -8.73
C ARG A 112 2.57 28.37 -7.78
N SER A 113 2.61 27.68 -6.64
CA SER A 113 3.74 27.76 -5.70
C SER A 113 5.05 27.29 -6.34
N VAL A 114 5.02 26.31 -7.25
CA VAL A 114 6.21 25.85 -7.98
C VAL A 114 6.70 26.93 -8.95
N GLU A 115 5.79 27.57 -9.70
CA GLU A 115 6.13 28.68 -10.59
C GLU A 115 6.74 29.86 -9.82
N LEU A 116 6.14 30.23 -8.68
CA LEU A 116 6.63 31.31 -7.82
C LEU A 116 7.98 30.97 -7.20
N LEU A 117 8.23 29.70 -6.86
CA LEU A 117 9.53 29.25 -6.37
C LEU A 117 10.61 29.37 -7.45
N GLU A 118 10.32 28.96 -8.68
CA GLU A 118 11.25 29.11 -9.81
C GLU A 118 11.54 30.59 -10.09
N ALA A 119 10.51 31.44 -10.14
CA ALA A 119 10.66 32.88 -10.31
C ALA A 119 11.53 33.50 -9.19
N ALA A 120 11.31 33.10 -7.94
CA ALA A 120 12.10 33.57 -6.81
C ALA A 120 13.59 33.16 -6.95
N ILE A 121 13.88 31.91 -7.35
CA ILE A 121 15.26 31.45 -7.57
C ILE A 121 15.95 32.30 -8.65
N LEU A 122 15.27 32.57 -9.76
CA LEU A 122 15.83 33.34 -10.88
C LEU A 122 16.01 34.83 -10.57
N ARG A 123 15.19 35.38 -9.67
CA ARG A 123 15.17 36.83 -9.35
C ARG A 123 15.86 37.18 -8.03
N GLY A 124 16.61 36.24 -7.43
CA GLY A 124 17.42 36.51 -6.25
C GLY A 124 16.70 36.38 -4.90
N GLY A 125 15.62 35.61 -4.86
CA GLY A 125 14.86 35.29 -3.65
C GLY A 125 13.42 35.80 -3.68
N PHE A 126 12.75 35.72 -2.53
CA PHE A 126 11.36 36.17 -2.37
C PHE A 126 11.19 37.66 -2.64
N ASP A 127 12.17 38.49 -2.24
CA ASP A 127 12.15 39.94 -2.45
C ASP A 127 12.31 40.33 -3.94
N GLY A 128 12.73 39.40 -4.80
CA GLY A 128 12.80 39.57 -6.25
C GLY A 128 11.46 39.33 -6.97
N LEU A 129 10.44 38.88 -6.25
CA LEU A 129 9.07 38.73 -6.77
C LEU A 129 8.35 40.09 -6.76
N THR A 130 7.41 40.26 -7.69
CA THR A 130 6.47 41.39 -7.68
C THR A 130 5.57 41.34 -6.44
N GLU A 131 4.97 42.46 -6.06
CA GLU A 131 4.07 42.53 -4.89
C GLU A 131 2.89 41.56 -5.01
N ASP A 132 2.32 41.40 -6.21
CA ASP A 132 1.25 40.45 -6.48
C ASP A 132 1.71 38.99 -6.29
N GLU A 133 2.88 38.64 -6.82
CA GLU A 133 3.49 37.31 -6.66
C GLU A 133 3.82 37.01 -5.18
N GLN A 134 4.32 37.99 -4.43
CA GLN A 134 4.56 37.86 -2.98
C GLN A 134 3.26 37.65 -2.21
N THR A 135 2.19 38.35 -2.61
CA THR A 135 0.86 38.20 -2.03
C THR A 135 0.31 36.80 -2.28
N GLU A 136 0.40 36.30 -3.52
CA GLU A 136 0.01 34.94 -3.89
C GLU A 136 0.79 33.88 -3.09
N ALA A 137 2.11 34.01 -3.03
CA ALA A 137 2.98 33.10 -2.28
C ALA A 137 2.66 33.11 -0.77
N THR A 138 2.37 34.28 -0.21
CA THR A 138 1.98 34.42 1.20
C THR A 138 0.64 33.74 1.47
N ALA A 139 -0.36 33.93 0.60
CA ALA A 139 -1.65 33.25 0.71
C ALA A 139 -1.50 31.71 0.59
N ALA A 140 -0.65 31.24 -0.33
CA ALA A 140 -0.35 29.82 -0.48
C ALA A 140 0.29 29.23 0.79
N ARG A 141 1.29 29.91 1.37
CA ARG A 141 1.92 29.51 2.63
C ARG A 141 0.93 29.49 3.78
N ALA A 142 0.07 30.51 3.90
CA ALA A 142 -0.95 30.58 4.94
C ALA A 142 -1.95 29.41 4.85
N MET A 143 -2.38 29.03 3.63
CA MET A 143 -3.23 27.87 3.41
C MET A 143 -2.54 26.58 3.85
N TRP A 144 -1.28 26.35 3.43
CA TRP A 144 -0.54 25.15 3.83
C TRP A 144 -0.21 25.11 5.32
N ALA A 145 0.03 26.25 5.95
CA ALA A 145 0.23 26.34 7.40
C ALA A 145 -1.01 25.87 8.19
N ARG A 146 -2.22 25.99 7.62
CA ARG A 146 -3.46 25.44 8.19
C ARG A 146 -3.63 23.95 7.91
N ILE A 147 -3.25 23.49 6.73
CA ILE A 147 -3.38 22.07 6.33
C ILE A 147 -2.36 21.17 7.04
N ASN A 148 -1.13 21.64 7.22
CA ASN A 148 -0.03 20.80 7.70
C ASN A 148 -0.26 20.22 9.12
N PRO A 149 -0.75 20.98 10.12
CA PRO A 149 -1.09 20.42 11.43
C PRO A 149 -2.16 19.33 11.37
N ILE A 150 -3.13 19.43 10.45
CA ILE A 150 -4.15 18.38 10.24
C ILE A 150 -3.50 17.09 9.75
N ARG A 151 -2.59 17.20 8.77
CA ARG A 151 -1.84 16.04 8.25
C ARG A 151 -0.99 15.39 9.33
N GLN A 152 -0.26 16.19 10.11
CA GLN A 152 0.57 15.70 11.21
C GLN A 152 -0.27 14.99 12.28
N HIS A 153 -1.46 15.50 12.61
CA HIS A 153 -2.37 14.82 13.54
C HIS A 153 -2.89 13.49 12.97
N SER A 154 -3.26 13.47 11.68
CA SER A 154 -3.62 12.22 10.98
C SER A 154 -2.50 11.19 11.06
N ASP A 155 -1.26 11.59 10.77
CA ASP A 155 -0.09 10.70 10.81
C ASP A 155 0.11 10.09 12.22
N VAL A 156 -0.10 10.87 13.28
CA VAL A 156 -0.04 10.40 14.67
C VAL A 156 -1.14 9.38 14.95
N LEU A 157 -2.40 9.68 14.59
CA LEU A 157 -3.52 8.75 14.79
C LEU A 157 -3.34 7.46 13.99
N GLU A 158 -2.89 7.55 12.74
CA GLU A 158 -2.62 6.38 11.90
C GLU A 158 -1.52 5.50 12.50
N ALA A 159 -0.46 6.11 13.04
CA ALA A 159 0.60 5.38 13.73
C ALA A 159 0.10 4.66 15.00
N LEU A 160 -0.73 5.33 15.80
CA LEU A 160 -1.35 4.73 16.99
C LEU A 160 -2.27 3.54 16.62
N ALA A 161 -3.12 3.71 15.59
CA ALA A 161 -4.02 2.66 15.12
C ALA A 161 -3.26 1.45 14.56
N ALA A 162 -2.18 1.68 13.81
CA ALA A 162 -1.32 0.63 13.30
C ALA A 162 -0.61 -0.14 14.43
N ALA A 163 -0.18 0.56 15.49
CA ALA A 163 0.52 -0.02 16.64
C ALA A 163 -0.41 -0.71 17.67
N ALA A 164 -1.74 -0.51 17.59
CA ALA A 164 -2.68 -1.09 18.55
C ALA A 164 -2.56 -2.63 18.63
N PRO A 165 -2.32 -3.22 19.82
CA PRO A 165 -2.12 -4.67 19.96
C PRO A 165 -3.42 -5.47 19.89
N ASP A 166 -4.56 -4.84 20.18
CA ASP A 166 -5.87 -5.46 20.26
C ASP A 166 -7.00 -4.48 19.87
N ALA A 167 -8.23 -5.00 19.79
CA ALA A 167 -9.39 -4.23 19.38
C ALA A 167 -9.82 -3.19 20.43
N ALA A 168 -9.57 -3.45 21.73
CA ALA A 168 -9.92 -2.52 22.80
C ALA A 168 -9.04 -1.26 22.76
N THR A 169 -7.73 -1.44 22.55
CA THR A 169 -6.77 -0.34 22.37
C THR A 169 -7.07 0.46 21.11
N LEU A 170 -7.43 -0.22 20.01
CA LEU A 170 -7.84 0.44 18.77
C LEU A 170 -9.11 1.28 18.98
N ALA A 171 -10.13 0.74 19.65
CA ALA A 171 -11.39 1.44 19.92
C ALA A 171 -11.24 2.65 20.85
N ALA A 172 -10.18 2.71 21.65
CA ALA A 172 -9.87 3.84 22.52
C ALA A 172 -9.29 5.05 21.76
N ILE A 173 -8.88 4.88 20.50
CA ILE A 173 -8.42 5.98 19.65
C ILE A 173 -9.65 6.71 19.12
N ASP A 174 -9.93 7.88 19.67
CA ASP A 174 -11.03 8.72 19.23
C ASP A 174 -10.60 9.56 18.01
N VAL A 175 -11.13 9.21 16.85
CA VAL A 175 -10.85 9.88 15.57
C VAL A 175 -11.41 11.31 15.49
N SER A 176 -12.25 11.74 16.43
CA SER A 176 -12.96 13.03 16.39
C SER A 176 -12.28 14.13 17.21
N VAL A 177 -11.29 13.79 18.04
CA VAL A 177 -10.67 14.70 19.02
C VAL A 177 -9.20 15.01 18.71
N GLY A 178 -8.69 16.05 19.37
CA GLY A 178 -7.26 16.43 19.29
C GLY A 178 -6.83 17.11 17.99
N TRP A 179 -7.74 17.25 17.02
CA TRP A 179 -7.47 17.99 15.80
C TRP A 179 -7.19 19.46 16.10
N PRO A 180 -6.28 20.10 15.34
CA PRO A 180 -6.04 21.54 15.46
C PRO A 180 -7.36 22.29 15.23
N GLU A 181 -7.60 23.35 16.02
CA GLU A 181 -8.79 24.18 15.88
C GLU A 181 -8.92 24.67 14.43
N GLU A 182 -10.14 24.61 13.89
CA GLU A 182 -10.46 25.27 12.64
C GLU A 182 -10.33 26.77 12.88
N ALA A 183 -9.21 27.36 12.47
CA ALA A 183 -9.05 28.81 12.53
C ALA A 183 -10.28 29.45 11.85
N PRO A 184 -10.92 30.44 12.49
CA PRO A 184 -12.13 31.05 11.96
C PRO A 184 -11.89 31.52 10.52
N ALA A 185 -12.88 31.25 9.66
CA ALA A 185 -12.83 31.54 8.24
C ALA A 185 -12.74 33.03 7.93
#